data_AF-A0A4Q3VU24-F1
#
_entry.id   AF-A0A4Q3VU24-F1
#
_cell.length_a   1.000
_cell.length_b   1.000
_cell.length_c   1.000
_cell.angle_alpha   90.00
_cell.angle_beta   90.00
_cell.angle_gamma   90.00
#
_symmetry.space_group_name_H-M   'P 1'
#
loop_
_entity.id
_entity.type
_entity.pdbx_description
1 polymer ?
#
loop_
_entity_poly.entity_id
_entity_poly.type
_entity_poly.pdbx_seq_one_letter_code
_entity_poly.pdbx_strand_id
1 'polypeptide(L)' 'AMVRAAVAVGIDALFLEVHPDPAHALSDAATQWPLDRAEEMMDQIARFQAVAR' A
#
# COMPACT_ATOMS: atom_id res chain seq x y z
N ALA A 1 -5.89 4.51 -5.10
CA ALA A 1 -7.25 4.00 -5.39
C ALA A 1 -7.30 2.47 -5.37
N MET A 2 -6.37 1.78 -6.05
CA MET A 2 -6.39 0.32 -6.18
C MET A 2 -6.35 -0.45 -4.86
N VAL A 3 -5.47 -0.07 -3.92
CA VAL A 3 -5.37 -0.72 -2.60
C VAL A 3 -6.70 -0.72 -1.86
N ARG A 4 -7.37 0.44 -1.78
CA ARG A 4 -8.69 0.55 -1.12
C ARG A 4 -9.76 -0.30 -1.81
N ALA A 5 -9.76 -0.35 -3.14
CA ALA A 5 -10.69 -1.19 -3.88
C ALA A 5 -10.45 -2.69 -3.62
N ALA A 6 -9.19 -3.13 -3.63
CA ALA A 6 -8.82 -4.51 -3.34
C ALA A 6 -9.25 -4.92 -1.93
N VAL A 7 -9.01 -4.06 -0.93
CA VAL A 7 -9.46 -4.27 0.45
C VAL A 7 -10.98 -4.35 0.54
N ALA A 8 -11.72 -3.46 -0.13
CA ALA A 8 -13.17 -3.45 -0.12
C ALA A 8 -13.79 -4.69 -0.80
N VAL A 9 -13.12 -5.29 -1.78
CA VAL A 9 -13.53 -6.55 -2.42
C VAL A 9 -13.34 -7.76 -1.50
N GLY A 10 -12.50 -7.66 -0.47
CA GLY A 10 -12.28 -8.72 0.51
C GLY A 10 -11.12 -9.66 0.16
N ILE A 11 -9.96 -9.11 -0.17
CA ILE A 11 -8.73 -9.89 -0.35
C ILE A 11 -8.17 -10.41 0.99
N ASP A 12 -7.47 -11.54 0.96
CA ASP A 12 -6.75 -12.08 2.12
C ASP A 12 -5.39 -11.42 2.36
N ALA A 13 -4.75 -10.94 1.30
CA ALA A 13 -3.40 -10.38 1.37
C ALA A 13 -3.18 -9.27 0.33
N LEU A 14 -2.27 -8.35 0.65
CA LEU A 14 -1.78 -7.28 -0.22
C LEU A 14 -0.26 -7.35 -0.31
N PHE A 15 0.28 -7.21 -1.52
CA PHE A 15 1.71 -7.06 -1.77
C PHE A 15 2.00 -5.62 -2.20
N LEU A 16 3.04 -5.02 -1.61
CA LEU A 16 3.51 -3.67 -1.94
C LEU A 16 5.03 -3.65 -2.00
N GLU A 17 5.56 -3.00 -3.02
CA GLU A 17 6.96 -2.63 -3.06
C GLU A 17 7.14 -1.25 -2.42
N VAL A 18 8.16 -1.10 -1.59
CA VAL A 18 8.44 0.15 -0.87
C VAL A 18 9.92 0.50 -1.00
N HIS A 19 10.24 1.79 -1.04
CA HIS A 19 11.62 2.26 -1.11
C HIS A 19 11.81 3.57 -0.33
N PRO A 20 12.96 3.78 0.35
CA PRO A 20 13.27 5.06 1.01
C PRO A 20 13.36 6.24 0.04
N ASP A 21 13.75 5.96 -1.21
CA ASP A 21 13.93 6.95 -2.27
C ASP A 21 13.49 6.38 -3.63
N PRO A 22 12.18 6.33 -3.93
CA PRO A 22 11.68 5.68 -5.15
C PRO A 22 12.29 6.26 -6.44
N ALA A 23 12.68 7.54 -6.45
CA ALA A 23 13.25 8.19 -7.63
C ALA A 23 14.62 7.60 -8.04
N HIS A 24 15.37 7.02 -7.09
CA HIS A 24 16.67 6.40 -7.32
C HIS A 24 16.64 4.87 -7.20
N ALA A 25 15.47 4.26 -7.24
CA ALA A 25 15.36 2.81 -7.22
C ALA A 25 15.99 2.19 -8.48
N LEU A 26 16.73 1.10 -8.29
CA LEU A 26 17.40 0.38 -9.38
C LEU A 26 16.43 -0.41 -10.27
N SER A 27 15.20 -0.63 -9.78
CA SER A 27 14.08 -1.27 -10.48
C SER A 27 12.78 -0.64 -9.99
N ASP A 28 11.75 -0.63 -10.84
CA ASP A 28 10.36 -0.33 -10.43
C ASP A 28 10.14 1.02 -9.73
N ALA A 29 11.01 2.00 -10.00
CA ALA A 29 10.97 3.36 -9.45
C ALA A 29 9.59 4.04 -9.55
N ALA A 30 8.83 3.75 -10.61
CA ALA A 30 7.50 4.31 -10.84
C ALA A 30 6.37 3.66 -10.02
N THR A 31 6.60 2.47 -9.46
CA THR A 31 5.58 1.67 -8.75
C THR A 31 5.88 1.50 -7.27
N GLN A 32 7.13 1.66 -6.84
CA GLN A 32 7.50 1.61 -5.44
C GLN A 32 6.88 2.76 -4.64
N TRP A 33 6.30 2.42 -3.49
CA TRP A 33 5.73 3.39 -2.57
C TRP A 33 6.81 4.00 -1.66
N PRO A 34 6.76 5.31 -1.35
CA PRO A 34 7.68 5.91 -0.39
C PRO A 34 7.57 5.26 0.99
N LEU A 35 8.69 4.79 1.53
CA LEU A 35 8.72 4.04 2.79
C LEU A 35 8.22 4.87 3.99
N ASP A 36 8.55 6.17 4.01
CA ASP A 36 8.11 7.12 5.04
C ASP A 36 6.58 7.31 5.09
N ARG A 37 5.87 6.94 4.02
CA ARG A 37 4.40 6.96 3.92
C ARG A 37 3.75 5.59 4.05
N ALA A 38 4.53 4.53 4.26
CA ALA A 38 3.99 3.18 4.31
C ALA A 38 3.10 2.97 5.55
N GLU A 39 3.50 3.49 6.71
CA GLU A 39 2.74 3.37 7.96
C GLU A 39 1.35 4.01 7.85
N GLU A 40 1.27 5.24 7.35
CA GLU A 40 0.00 5.95 7.14
C GLU A 40 -0.96 5.16 6.22
N MET A 41 -0.42 4.57 5.15
CA MET A 41 -1.21 3.75 4.24
C MET A 41 -1.72 2.47 4.93
N MET A 42 -0.89 1.81 5.73
CA MET A 42 -1.28 0.60 6.46
C MET A 42 -2.37 0.90 7.51
N ASP A 43 -2.26 2.03 8.22
CA ASP A 43 -3.29 2.51 9.13
C ASP A 43 -4.62 2.76 8.41
N GLN A 44 -4.56 3.38 7.22
CA GLN A 44 -5.74 3.57 6.39
C GLN A 44 -6.38 2.23 6.01
N ILE A 45 -5.57 1.24 5.59
CA ILE A 45 -6.05 -0.10 5.21
C ILE A 45 -6.70 -0.81 6.40
N ALA A 46 -6.05 -0.79 7.57
CA ALA A 46 -6.57 -1.44 8.78
C ALA A 46 -7.93 -0.87 9.20
N ARG A 47 -8.10 0.46 9.12
CA ARG A 47 -9.39 1.11 9.38
C ARG A 47 -10.47 0.69 8.39
N PHE A 48 -10.14 0.56 7.10
CA PHE A 48 -11.09 0.09 6.10
C PHE A 48 -11.47 -1.39 6.31
N GLN A 49 -10.48 -2.25 6.60
CA GLN A 49 -10.74 -3.67 6.89
C GLN A 49 -11.65 -3.86 8.10
N ALA A 50 -11.51 -3.04 9.14
CA ALA A 50 -12.35 -3.09 10.33
C ALA A 50 -13.83 -2.77 10.07
N VAL A 51 -14.15 -2.07 8.97
CA VAL A 51 -15.53 -1.72 8.59
C VAL A 51 -16.09 -2.64 7.51
N ALA A 52 -15.22 -3.20 6.66
CA ALA A 52 -15.63 -4.12 5.59
C ALA A 52 -15.96 -5.54 6.06
N ARG A 53 -15.60 -5.89 7.31
CA ARG A 53 -15.98 -7.13 8.00
C ARG A 53 -17.07 -6.85 9.02
#